data_AF-A0AAW8DF43-F1
#
_entry.id   AF-A0AAW8DF43-F1
#
_cell.length_a   1.000
_cell.length_b   1.000
_cell.length_c   1.000
_cell.angle_alpha   90.00
_cell.angle_beta   90.00
_cell.angle_gamma   90.00
#
_symmetry.space_group_name_H-M   'P 1'
#
loop_
_entity.id
_entity.type
_entity.pdbx_description
1 polymer ?
#
loop_
_entity_poly.entity_id
_entity_poly.type
_entity_poly.pdbx_seq_one_letter_code
_entity_poly.pdbx_strand_id
1 'polypeptide(L)'
;MARTWLSVTVELLGGRGEELWPWPGRVFAVGPSHTFMDLANAINDAFARWDRSHLSLFTLADGRVITDEETGAEMAGSIGGPIIAPMDIAAVKVVRTVEPGAEFQFTFDLGDAWIHRCAVGEVKVDPLDVLGIRPEVPLPYWGWGSIPDQYGRRWADDDGEGRAPRKPSQSHPMQLHAWPEQVQVPRIDLSELRGAIAAANAARFLAAVMGHDIDDVLQQVGAGIPMALEQRRGEAEPVALSVINRLTWRGGAGDQLLAEDLLACLRGVPPTGRAVPVDLDMLSAVLEGDPGLSSGGYLDLCTGQVYDDAATDPMIVGEDAAVDTEEDPERWLRIDRIDARDGWRDMAAFAERQHDKALRERLEHAIEGKGAFARFRDIVHGENLSEEWYAFSTDRQMGRSREFLADNDIRVG
;
A
#
# COMPACT_ATOMS: atom_id res chain seq x y z
N MET A 1 40.52 17.19 -10.37
CA MET A 1 40.33 16.77 -8.97
C MET A 1 39.50 15.47 -8.98
N ALA A 2 39.03 14.93 -7.85
CA ALA A 2 38.27 13.67 -7.86
C ALA A 2 36.83 13.89 -8.37
N ARG A 3 36.44 13.21 -9.46
CA ARG A 3 35.09 13.19 -10.03
C ARG A 3 34.11 12.50 -9.09
N THR A 4 33.55 13.26 -8.17
CA THR A 4 32.69 12.77 -7.08
C THR A 4 31.25 13.28 -7.16
N TRP A 5 30.97 14.22 -8.08
CA TRP A 5 29.68 14.85 -8.23
C TRP A 5 28.86 14.15 -9.30
N LEU A 6 27.55 14.06 -9.10
CA LEU A 6 26.62 13.58 -10.10
C LEU A 6 26.31 14.71 -11.09
N SER A 7 26.18 14.35 -12.37
CA SER A 7 25.57 15.19 -13.39
C SER A 7 24.13 14.73 -13.55
N VAL A 8 23.15 15.55 -13.17
CA VAL A 8 21.73 15.17 -13.20
C VAL A 8 21.00 16.01 -14.23
N THR A 9 20.56 15.38 -15.31
CA THR A 9 19.66 15.97 -16.30
C THR A 9 18.25 15.95 -15.74
N VAL A 10 17.66 17.13 -15.54
CA VAL A 10 16.27 17.28 -15.08
C VAL A 10 15.46 17.88 -16.22
N GLU A 11 14.42 17.19 -16.63
CA GLU A 11 13.53 17.54 -17.73
C GLU A 11 12.11 17.70 -17.17
N LEU A 12 11.52 18.88 -17.36
CA LEU A 12 10.16 19.16 -16.93
C LEU A 12 9.19 18.55 -17.93
N LEU A 13 8.48 17.51 -17.48
CA LEU A 13 7.54 16.74 -18.28
C LEU A 13 6.18 17.42 -18.37
N GLY A 14 5.74 18.11 -17.33
CA GLY A 14 4.38 18.66 -17.27
C GLY A 14 3.98 19.25 -15.93
N GLY A 15 2.77 19.79 -15.84
CA GLY A 15 2.09 20.29 -14.65
C GLY A 15 0.81 21.07 -15.00
N ARG A 16 -0.09 21.24 -14.04
CA ARG A 16 -1.47 21.73 -14.16
C ARG A 16 -2.32 20.91 -15.13
N GLY A 17 -2.01 19.62 -15.17
CA GLY A 17 -2.52 18.70 -16.17
C GLY A 17 -1.88 18.85 -17.55
N GLU A 18 -0.99 19.82 -17.80
CA GLU A 18 -0.35 20.01 -19.11
C GLU A 18 0.95 19.21 -19.26
N GLU A 19 1.13 18.43 -20.32
CA GLU A 19 2.44 17.90 -20.71
C GLU A 19 3.23 18.92 -21.55
N LEU A 20 4.54 19.01 -21.32
CA LEU A 20 5.45 19.86 -22.08
C LEU A 20 6.26 19.03 -23.07
N TRP A 21 6.53 19.58 -24.26
CA TRP A 21 7.49 19.01 -25.21
C TRP A 21 7.98 20.09 -26.20
N PRO A 22 9.27 20.14 -26.58
CA PRO A 22 10.38 19.38 -26.00
C PRO A 22 10.53 19.72 -24.51
N TRP A 23 10.84 18.73 -23.69
CA TRP A 23 10.96 18.92 -22.25
C TRP A 23 11.99 20.01 -21.97
N PRO A 24 11.60 21.14 -21.36
CA PRO A 24 12.58 22.09 -20.89
C PRO A 24 13.47 21.39 -19.88
N GLY A 25 14.78 21.51 -20.05
CA GLY A 25 15.72 20.69 -19.30
C GLY A 25 16.92 21.45 -18.79
N ARG A 26 17.50 20.98 -17.69
CA ARG A 26 18.65 21.56 -17.00
C ARG A 26 19.56 20.43 -16.57
N VAL A 27 20.86 20.60 -16.74
CA VAL A 27 21.86 19.66 -16.19
C VAL A 27 22.47 20.27 -14.95
N PHE A 28 22.27 19.63 -13.81
CA PHE A 28 22.75 20.04 -12.50
C PHE A 28 24.02 19.29 -12.12
N ALA A 29 24.96 20.01 -11.50
CA ALA A 29 26.03 19.37 -10.75
C ALA A 29 25.56 19.18 -9.29
N VAL A 30 25.56 17.94 -8.81
CA VAL A 30 25.08 17.57 -7.47
C VAL A 30 26.20 16.92 -6.66
N GLY A 31 26.56 17.55 -5.54
CA GLY A 31 27.69 17.15 -4.69
C GLY A 31 27.30 16.19 -3.55
N PRO A 32 28.30 15.56 -2.90
CA PRO A 32 28.08 14.55 -1.86
C PRO A 32 27.34 15.05 -0.60
N SER A 33 27.36 16.37 -0.35
CA SER A 33 26.68 17.01 0.78
C SER A 33 25.25 17.45 0.47
N HIS A 34 24.86 17.48 -0.81
CA HIS A 34 23.54 18.00 -1.23
C HIS A 34 22.43 16.98 -0.92
N THR A 35 21.35 17.49 -0.34
CA THR A 35 20.12 16.77 -0.01
C THR A 35 19.16 16.75 -1.18
N PHE A 36 18.10 15.93 -1.10
CA PHE A 36 16.98 16.04 -2.03
C PHE A 36 16.22 17.37 -1.88
N MET A 37 16.18 17.97 -0.69
CA MET A 37 15.63 19.31 -0.49
C MET A 37 16.46 20.37 -1.23
N ASP A 38 17.78 20.30 -1.16
CA ASP A 38 18.67 21.20 -1.91
C ASP A 38 18.45 21.05 -3.43
N LEU A 39 18.26 19.81 -3.89
CA LEU A 39 17.98 19.52 -5.29
C LEU A 39 16.59 20.02 -5.71
N ALA A 40 15.55 19.78 -4.92
CA ALA A 40 14.19 20.29 -5.15
C ALA A 40 14.20 21.81 -5.27
N ASN A 41 14.87 22.48 -4.34
CA ASN A 41 15.00 23.93 -4.34
C ASN A 41 15.71 24.44 -5.60
N ALA A 42 16.82 23.80 -5.99
CA ALA A 42 17.55 24.16 -7.20
C ALA A 42 16.76 23.90 -8.49
N ILE A 43 15.98 22.81 -8.54
CA ILE A 43 15.06 22.52 -9.66
C ILE A 43 13.98 23.61 -9.70
N ASN A 44 13.35 23.92 -8.58
CA ASN A 44 12.33 24.95 -8.49
C ASN A 44 12.84 26.30 -9.00
N ASP A 45 14.03 26.72 -8.58
CA ASP A 45 14.66 27.95 -9.09
C ASP A 45 14.92 27.90 -10.61
N ALA A 46 15.49 26.81 -11.11
CA ALA A 46 15.87 26.68 -12.51
C ALA A 46 14.69 26.66 -13.50
N PHE A 47 13.49 26.39 -12.97
CA PHE A 47 12.23 26.32 -13.70
C PHE A 47 11.21 27.36 -13.23
N ALA A 48 11.65 28.43 -12.58
CA ALA A 48 10.82 29.58 -12.18
C ALA A 48 9.61 29.26 -11.27
N ARG A 49 9.82 28.37 -10.29
CA ARG A 49 8.87 28.06 -9.22
C ARG A 49 9.25 28.81 -7.95
N TRP A 50 8.63 29.96 -7.77
CA TRP A 50 8.97 30.93 -6.74
C TRP A 50 7.99 30.90 -5.56
N ASP A 51 6.76 30.44 -5.77
CA ASP A 51 5.85 30.15 -4.67
C ASP A 51 6.20 28.77 -4.10
N ARG A 52 7.04 28.72 -3.08
CA ARG A 52 7.53 27.46 -2.49
C ARG A 52 6.54 26.81 -1.52
N SER A 53 5.38 27.43 -1.28
CA SER A 53 4.42 27.01 -0.25
C SER A 53 3.52 25.86 -0.72
N HIS A 54 4.11 24.88 -1.41
CA HIS A 54 3.41 23.73 -1.98
C HIS A 54 4.15 22.43 -1.68
N LEU A 55 3.40 21.35 -1.52
CA LEU A 55 3.95 20.02 -1.24
C LEU A 55 4.73 19.51 -2.45
N SER A 56 5.83 18.79 -2.21
CA SER A 56 6.66 18.22 -3.27
C SER A 56 7.26 16.88 -2.85
N LEU A 57 7.53 16.01 -3.82
CA LEU A 57 8.11 14.70 -3.57
C LEU A 57 9.02 14.27 -4.71
N PHE A 58 9.94 13.35 -4.41
CA PHE A 58 10.62 12.55 -5.41
C PHE A 58 10.13 11.12 -5.37
N THR A 59 10.06 10.47 -6.53
CA THR A 59 9.77 9.04 -6.66
C THR A 59 10.96 8.38 -7.35
N LEU A 60 11.60 7.43 -6.69
CA LEU A 60 12.71 6.67 -7.26
C LEU A 60 12.21 5.54 -8.17
N ALA A 61 13.08 5.02 -9.03
CA ALA A 61 12.75 3.91 -9.93
C ALA A 61 12.29 2.62 -9.21
N ASP A 62 12.66 2.45 -7.93
CA ASP A 62 12.24 1.33 -7.09
C ASP A 62 10.96 1.60 -6.29
N GLY A 63 10.27 2.71 -6.57
CA GLY A 63 9.00 3.08 -5.93
C GLY A 63 9.15 3.81 -4.60
N ARG A 64 10.36 3.98 -4.07
CA ARG A 64 10.58 4.78 -2.84
C ARG A 64 10.21 6.24 -3.09
N VAL A 65 9.51 6.83 -2.11
CA VAL A 65 9.12 8.24 -2.12
C VAL A 65 9.99 9.02 -1.14
N ILE A 66 10.43 10.21 -1.55
CA ILE A 66 11.19 11.14 -0.72
C ILE A 66 10.42 12.46 -0.67
N THR A 67 9.89 12.82 0.51
CA THR A 67 9.06 14.02 0.69
C THR A 67 9.27 14.58 2.11
N ASP A 68 8.59 15.68 2.45
CA ASP A 68 8.64 16.21 3.81
C ASP A 68 7.94 15.26 4.80
N GLU A 69 8.28 15.40 6.09
CA GLU A 69 7.80 14.50 7.14
C GLU A 69 6.27 14.50 7.27
N GLU A 70 5.62 15.64 7.10
CA GLU A 70 4.16 15.80 7.24
C GLU A 70 3.43 15.13 6.07
N THR A 71 3.78 15.49 4.82
CA THR A 71 3.24 14.85 3.63
C THR A 71 3.51 13.34 3.64
N GLY A 72 4.69 12.95 4.10
CA GLY A 72 5.06 11.56 4.24
C GLY A 72 4.15 10.81 5.21
N ALA A 73 3.88 11.39 6.39
CA ALA A 73 2.98 10.81 7.37
C ALA A 73 1.53 10.70 6.86
N GLU A 74 1.04 11.70 6.11
CA GLU A 74 -0.29 11.65 5.49
C GLU A 74 -0.39 10.54 4.42
N MET A 75 0.61 10.44 3.54
CA MET A 75 0.67 9.40 2.50
C MET A 75 0.74 7.99 3.12
N ALA A 76 1.55 7.84 4.17
CA ALA A 76 1.63 6.61 4.95
C ALA A 76 0.28 6.24 5.59
N GLY A 77 -0.54 7.22 5.95
CA GLY A 77 -1.88 7.02 6.50
C GLY A 77 -2.98 6.77 5.47
N SER A 78 -2.69 6.74 4.17
CA SER A 78 -3.73 6.66 3.13
C SER A 78 -4.61 5.41 3.26
N ILE A 79 -5.92 5.59 3.06
CA ILE A 79 -6.96 4.54 3.07
C ILE A 79 -7.08 3.77 1.75
N GLY A 80 -6.17 4.00 0.80
CA GLY A 80 -6.13 3.32 -0.49
C GLY A 80 -4.81 3.55 -1.23
N GLY A 81 -4.54 2.74 -2.25
CA GLY A 81 -3.27 2.74 -3.00
C GLY A 81 -2.17 1.88 -2.35
N PRO A 82 -0.93 1.92 -2.84
CA PRO A 82 0.17 1.15 -2.25
C PRO A 82 0.62 1.71 -0.89
N ILE A 83 1.15 0.84 -0.03
CA ILE A 83 1.82 1.26 1.22
C ILE A 83 3.15 1.94 0.90
N ILE A 84 3.38 3.12 1.48
CA ILE A 84 4.56 3.97 1.26
C ILE A 84 5.27 4.23 2.58
N ALA A 85 6.59 4.02 2.62
CA ALA A 85 7.47 4.47 3.70
C ALA A 85 8.33 5.64 3.18
N PRO A 86 7.89 6.90 3.38
CA PRO A 86 8.55 8.06 2.81
C PRO A 86 9.87 8.35 3.56
N MET A 87 10.89 8.78 2.80
CA MET A 87 12.17 9.22 3.34
C MET A 87 12.19 10.75 3.44
N ASP A 88 12.78 11.30 4.51
CA ASP A 88 12.86 12.75 4.72
C ASP A 88 13.74 13.46 3.67
N ILE A 89 13.08 14.29 2.85
CA ILE A 89 13.69 15.11 1.80
C ILE A 89 14.82 16.03 2.30
N ALA A 90 14.75 16.51 3.55
CA ALA A 90 15.75 17.40 4.15
C ALA A 90 17.00 16.65 4.65
N ALA A 91 16.88 15.37 5.01
CA ALA A 91 18.01 14.59 5.52
C ALA A 91 18.73 13.77 4.43
N VAL A 92 17.98 13.22 3.47
CA VAL A 92 18.51 12.24 2.51
C VAL A 92 19.43 12.90 1.48
N LYS A 93 20.62 12.33 1.29
CA LYS A 93 21.63 12.82 0.33
C LYS A 93 21.46 12.19 -1.05
N VAL A 94 21.43 13.01 -2.09
CA VAL A 94 21.21 12.54 -3.48
C VAL A 94 22.28 11.52 -3.89
N VAL A 95 23.56 11.88 -3.73
CA VAL A 95 24.72 11.05 -4.15
C VAL A 95 24.84 9.73 -3.37
N ARG A 96 24.15 9.60 -2.22
CA ARG A 96 24.11 8.34 -1.44
C ARG A 96 22.91 7.46 -1.79
N THR A 97 21.96 7.99 -2.56
CA THR A 97 20.66 7.35 -2.78
C THR A 97 20.49 6.91 -4.23
N VAL A 98 21.07 7.65 -5.18
CA VAL A 98 21.01 7.33 -6.62
C VAL A 98 22.41 7.15 -7.20
N GLU A 99 22.54 6.15 -8.06
CA GLU A 99 23.78 5.81 -8.74
C GLU A 99 23.88 6.47 -10.14
N PRO A 100 25.09 6.57 -10.73
CA PRO A 100 25.22 6.91 -12.15
C PRO A 100 24.33 6.03 -13.03
N GLY A 101 23.67 6.62 -14.03
CA GLY A 101 22.72 5.95 -14.92
C GLY A 101 21.29 5.81 -14.34
N ALA A 102 21.06 6.15 -13.07
CA ALA A 102 19.73 6.06 -12.47
C ALA A 102 18.75 7.11 -13.02
N GLU A 103 17.46 6.79 -12.95
CA GLU A 103 16.37 7.71 -13.27
C GLU A 103 15.40 7.79 -12.09
N PHE A 104 14.85 8.97 -11.83
CA PHE A 104 13.85 9.21 -10.80
C PHE A 104 13.00 10.43 -11.16
N GLN A 105 11.86 10.59 -10.50
CA GLN A 105 10.91 11.67 -10.73
C GLN A 105 11.00 12.70 -9.60
N PHE A 106 10.77 13.98 -9.92
CA PHE A 106 10.47 15.04 -8.95
C PHE A 106 9.13 15.69 -9.29
N THR A 107 8.20 15.70 -8.35
CA THR A 107 6.90 16.37 -8.47
C THR A 107 6.88 17.57 -7.53
N PHE A 108 6.65 18.75 -8.09
CA PHE A 108 6.44 19.99 -7.34
C PHE A 108 4.97 20.38 -7.38
N ASP A 109 4.45 20.88 -6.26
CA ASP A 109 3.04 21.22 -6.07
C ASP A 109 2.14 20.03 -6.37
N LEU A 110 1.80 19.24 -5.36
CA LEU A 110 0.97 18.05 -5.54
C LEU A 110 -0.45 18.36 -6.03
N GLY A 111 -0.92 19.61 -5.90
CA GLY A 111 -2.20 20.03 -6.47
C GLY A 111 -2.10 20.22 -7.99
N ASP A 112 -1.04 20.90 -8.44
CA ASP A 112 -0.80 21.16 -9.85
C ASP A 112 0.04 20.05 -10.53
N ALA A 113 0.65 19.13 -9.79
CA ALA A 113 1.49 18.03 -10.26
C ALA A 113 2.56 18.43 -11.29
N TRP A 114 3.44 19.38 -10.97
CA TRP A 114 4.57 19.71 -11.83
C TRP A 114 5.66 18.62 -11.81
N ILE A 115 5.63 17.72 -12.79
CA ILE A 115 6.44 16.50 -12.87
C ILE A 115 7.73 16.72 -13.67
N HIS A 116 8.85 16.27 -13.11
CA HIS A 116 10.16 16.28 -13.74
C HIS A 116 10.76 14.89 -13.78
N ARG A 117 11.34 14.54 -14.92
CA ARG A 117 12.24 13.41 -15.08
C ARG A 117 13.64 13.83 -14.69
N CYS A 118 14.29 13.09 -13.80
CA CYS A 118 15.67 13.28 -13.39
C CYS A 118 16.50 12.08 -13.82
N ALA A 119 17.43 12.26 -14.76
CA ALA A 119 18.34 11.24 -15.26
C ALA A 119 19.78 11.54 -14.83
N VAL A 120 20.40 10.62 -14.12
CA VAL A 120 21.79 10.71 -13.66
C VAL A 120 22.72 10.25 -14.78
N GLY A 121 23.67 11.09 -15.16
CA GLY A 121 24.67 10.74 -16.18
C GLY A 121 25.56 9.57 -15.74
N GLU A 122 26.00 8.78 -16.72
CA GLU A 122 26.89 7.61 -16.54
C GLU A 122 28.23 7.94 -15.88
N VAL A 123 28.71 9.18 -16.04
CA VAL A 123 30.03 9.61 -15.59
C VAL A 123 29.89 10.76 -14.60
N LYS A 124 30.51 10.60 -13.44
CA LYS A 124 30.65 11.65 -12.43
C LYS A 124 31.48 12.82 -12.97
N VAL A 125 31.14 14.02 -12.54
CA VAL A 125 31.81 15.27 -12.95
C VAL A 125 32.68 15.83 -11.83
N ASP A 126 33.61 16.71 -12.21
CA ASP A 126 34.32 17.60 -11.29
C ASP A 126 33.67 18.98 -11.38
N PRO A 127 33.12 19.55 -10.29
CA PRO A 127 32.45 20.84 -10.34
C PRO A 127 33.37 21.96 -10.83
N LEU A 128 34.68 21.89 -10.60
CA LEU A 128 35.59 22.91 -11.12
C LEU A 128 35.76 22.84 -12.64
N ASP A 129 35.60 21.65 -13.23
CA ASP A 129 35.69 21.47 -14.68
C ASP A 129 34.40 21.97 -15.38
N VAL A 130 33.22 21.68 -14.82
CA VAL A 130 31.92 22.01 -15.45
C VAL A 130 31.35 23.36 -15.04
N LEU A 131 31.62 23.83 -13.82
CA LEU A 131 31.10 25.08 -13.27
C LEU A 131 32.18 26.14 -13.02
N GLY A 132 33.46 25.77 -12.95
CA GLY A 132 34.55 26.67 -12.53
C GLY A 132 34.57 27.00 -11.04
N ILE A 133 33.57 26.55 -10.27
CA ILE A 133 33.41 26.76 -8.83
C ILE A 133 32.93 25.48 -8.15
N ARG A 134 33.02 25.43 -6.82
CA ARG A 134 32.37 24.40 -6.00
C ARG A 134 31.19 25.05 -5.27
N PRO A 135 29.94 24.96 -5.80
CA PRO A 135 28.79 25.60 -5.17
C PRO A 135 28.40 24.89 -3.88
N GLU A 136 27.72 25.60 -2.97
CA GLU A 136 27.20 25.04 -1.71
C GLU A 136 25.86 24.29 -1.89
N VAL A 137 25.17 24.53 -3.00
CA VAL A 137 23.90 23.90 -3.39
C VAL A 137 23.98 23.36 -4.83
N PRO A 138 23.12 22.42 -5.25
CA PRO A 138 23.05 21.98 -6.63
C PRO A 138 22.89 23.16 -7.58
N LEU A 139 23.67 23.18 -8.68
CA LEU A 139 23.65 24.29 -9.62
C LEU A 139 23.58 23.79 -11.07
N PRO A 140 22.68 24.34 -11.90
CA PRO A 140 22.63 23.99 -13.31
C PRO A 140 23.81 24.62 -14.06
N TYR A 141 24.45 23.84 -14.94
CA TYR A 141 25.55 24.31 -15.80
C TYR A 141 25.24 24.18 -17.29
N TRP A 142 24.09 23.57 -17.63
CA TRP A 142 23.58 23.49 -19.01
C TRP A 142 22.05 23.49 -18.98
N GLY A 143 21.41 23.93 -20.07
CA GLY A 143 19.95 23.94 -20.13
C GLY A 143 19.37 24.21 -21.52
N TRP A 144 18.11 23.80 -21.72
CA TRP A 144 17.34 23.96 -22.95
C TRP A 144 15.84 24.12 -22.66
N GLY A 145 15.08 24.52 -23.68
CA GLY A 145 13.63 24.75 -23.61
C GLY A 145 13.23 26.02 -22.85
N SER A 146 12.01 26.49 -23.15
CA SER A 146 11.41 27.68 -22.52
C SER A 146 11.16 27.41 -21.03
N ILE A 147 11.42 28.38 -20.17
CA ILE A 147 11.12 28.30 -18.74
C ILE A 147 9.61 28.47 -18.55
N PRO A 148 8.86 27.45 -18.12
CA PRO A 148 7.42 27.59 -17.91
C PRO A 148 7.18 28.30 -16.58
N ASP A 149 6.38 29.35 -16.59
CA ASP A 149 5.90 29.97 -15.35
C ASP A 149 4.99 29.01 -14.59
N GLN A 150 5.12 28.97 -13.26
CA GLN A 150 4.34 28.11 -12.37
C GLN A 150 2.80 28.26 -12.51
N TYR A 151 2.30 29.40 -12.99
CA TYR A 151 0.87 29.63 -13.22
C TYR A 151 0.55 29.87 -14.70
N GLY A 152 1.48 29.52 -15.58
CA GLY A 152 1.31 29.70 -17.02
C GLY A 152 1.04 31.14 -17.41
N ARG A 153 1.51 32.12 -16.62
CA ARG A 153 1.34 33.55 -16.93
C ARG A 153 1.90 33.81 -18.31
N ARG A 154 1.00 34.17 -19.22
CA ARG A 154 1.28 34.27 -20.66
C ARG A 154 2.10 35.54 -20.97
N TRP A 155 2.06 36.54 -20.08
CA TRP A 155 2.88 37.76 -20.05
C TRP A 155 2.92 38.27 -18.60
N ALA A 156 3.77 39.24 -18.27
CA ALA A 156 4.02 39.67 -16.88
C ALA A 156 2.76 40.15 -16.13
N ASP A 157 1.74 40.58 -16.86
CA ASP A 157 0.52 41.21 -16.38
C ASP A 157 -0.73 40.42 -16.79
N ASP A 158 -0.61 39.10 -16.92
CA ASP A 158 -1.74 38.21 -17.22
C ASP A 158 -2.73 38.25 -16.06
N ASP A 159 -3.73 39.11 -16.21
CA ASP A 159 -4.82 39.43 -15.27
C ASP A 159 -5.99 38.44 -15.36
N GLY A 160 -5.88 37.46 -16.25
CA GLY A 160 -6.95 36.53 -16.61
C GLY A 160 -8.03 37.11 -17.53
N GLU A 161 -8.09 38.45 -17.70
CA GLU A 161 -9.21 39.18 -18.33
C GLU A 161 -8.79 39.90 -19.64
N GLY A 162 -7.57 40.42 -19.66
CA GLY A 162 -6.94 41.18 -20.72
C GLY A 162 -6.66 40.36 -21.98
N ARG A 163 -6.68 41.06 -23.11
CA ARG A 163 -6.47 40.41 -24.40
C ARG A 163 -5.01 40.02 -24.54
N ALA A 164 -4.79 38.71 -24.47
CA ALA A 164 -3.52 38.10 -24.79
C ALA A 164 -2.95 38.64 -26.12
N PRO A 165 -1.62 38.78 -26.23
CA PRO A 165 -0.97 38.97 -27.53
C PRO A 165 -1.53 37.98 -28.58
N ARG A 166 -1.59 38.39 -29.86
CA ARG A 166 -2.40 37.68 -30.89
C ARG A 166 -2.05 36.19 -31.07
N LYS A 167 -3.12 35.39 -31.20
CA LYS A 167 -3.22 33.92 -31.22
C LYS A 167 -2.65 33.27 -32.52
N PRO A 168 -1.91 32.16 -32.42
CA PRO A 168 -1.60 31.29 -33.57
C PRO A 168 -2.83 30.51 -34.07
N SER A 169 -2.74 29.92 -35.26
CA SER A 169 -3.91 29.45 -36.04
C SER A 169 -4.32 27.95 -35.93
N GLN A 170 -3.85 27.14 -34.96
CA GLN A 170 -4.27 25.72 -34.75
C GLN A 170 -4.34 25.28 -33.25
N SER A 171 -4.98 24.14 -32.92
CA SER A 171 -5.50 23.71 -31.58
C SER A 171 -4.70 22.60 -30.84
N HIS A 172 -4.90 22.43 -29.52
CA HIS A 172 -4.05 21.63 -28.60
C HIS A 172 -4.62 20.22 -28.25
N PRO A 173 -3.80 19.14 -28.09
CA PRO A 173 -4.25 17.72 -28.03
C PRO A 173 -5.04 17.28 -26.80
N MET A 174 -4.82 17.93 -25.64
CA MET A 174 -5.65 17.70 -24.45
C MET A 174 -7.13 18.07 -24.68
N GLN A 175 -7.42 18.90 -25.69
CA GLN A 175 -8.78 19.24 -26.11
C GLN A 175 -9.48 18.09 -26.87
N LEU A 176 -8.85 16.92 -26.98
CA LEU A 176 -9.34 15.73 -27.67
C LEU A 176 -9.46 14.49 -26.75
N HIS A 177 -9.32 14.65 -25.43
CA HIS A 177 -9.50 13.60 -24.41
C HIS A 177 -8.62 12.37 -24.56
N ALA A 178 -7.33 12.59 -24.81
CA ALA A 178 -6.34 11.54 -24.95
C ALA A 178 -5.34 11.45 -23.78
N TRP A 179 -5.54 12.12 -22.62
CA TRP A 179 -4.50 12.13 -21.57
C TRP A 179 -4.92 12.50 -20.11
N PRO A 180 -4.39 11.80 -19.07
CA PRO A 180 -3.69 10.51 -19.11
C PRO A 180 -4.61 9.28 -18.94
N GLU A 181 -4.16 8.12 -19.44
CA GLU A 181 -4.75 6.78 -19.26
C GLU A 181 -4.45 6.20 -17.86
N GLN A 182 -5.41 5.50 -17.24
CA GLN A 182 -5.31 4.93 -15.89
C GLN A 182 -4.45 3.65 -15.83
N VAL A 183 -3.51 3.56 -14.88
CA VAL A 183 -2.62 2.40 -14.61
C VAL A 183 -3.15 1.56 -13.45
N GLN A 184 -3.20 0.22 -13.59
CA GLN A 184 -3.59 -0.73 -12.52
C GLN A 184 -2.45 -0.98 -11.52
N VAL A 185 -2.76 -0.96 -10.21
CA VAL A 185 -1.83 -1.30 -9.11
C VAL A 185 -1.68 -2.83 -9.02
N PRO A 186 -0.46 -3.39 -8.83
CA PRO A 186 -0.26 -4.83 -8.70
C PRO A 186 -0.81 -5.38 -7.36
N ARG A 187 -1.30 -6.62 -7.39
CA ARG A 187 -1.85 -7.33 -6.22
C ARG A 187 -0.75 -8.05 -5.43
N ILE A 188 -0.99 -8.23 -4.13
CA ILE A 188 -0.09 -8.90 -3.20
C ILE A 188 0.03 -10.41 -3.45
N ASP A 189 1.24 -10.96 -3.24
CA ASP A 189 1.48 -12.41 -3.18
C ASP A 189 1.24 -12.94 -1.76
N LEU A 190 0.12 -13.66 -1.57
CA LEU A 190 -0.27 -14.22 -0.27
C LEU A 190 0.57 -15.40 0.19
N SER A 191 1.29 -16.07 -0.71
CA SER A 191 2.22 -17.14 -0.32
C SER A 191 3.45 -16.53 0.34
N GLU A 192 4.01 -15.47 -0.26
CA GLU A 192 5.14 -14.74 0.31
C GLU A 192 4.76 -14.05 1.63
N LEU A 193 3.58 -13.41 1.69
CA LEU A 193 3.06 -12.78 2.91
C LEU A 193 3.02 -13.78 4.08
N ARG A 194 2.36 -14.93 3.89
CA ARG A 194 2.24 -15.97 4.92
C ARG A 194 3.59 -16.57 5.29
N GLY A 195 4.44 -16.84 4.29
CA GLY A 195 5.80 -17.35 4.51
C GLY A 195 6.67 -16.39 5.33
N ALA A 196 6.54 -15.07 5.11
CA ALA A 196 7.25 -14.06 5.87
C ALA A 196 6.78 -13.96 7.33
N ILE A 197 5.45 -14.03 7.56
CA ILE A 197 4.85 -14.03 8.90
C ILE A 197 5.28 -15.27 9.68
N ALA A 198 5.12 -16.47 9.10
CA ALA A 198 5.48 -17.74 9.73
C ALA A 198 6.98 -17.83 10.08
N ALA A 199 7.84 -17.24 9.25
CA ALA A 199 9.28 -17.15 9.50
C ALA A 199 9.67 -16.00 10.45
N ALA A 200 8.70 -15.23 10.96
CA ALA A 200 8.91 -14.01 11.75
C ALA A 200 9.95 -13.07 11.11
N ASN A 201 9.85 -12.84 9.81
CA ASN A 201 10.82 -12.05 9.05
C ASN A 201 10.22 -10.71 8.59
N ALA A 202 10.49 -9.65 9.36
CA ALA A 202 9.93 -8.33 9.10
C ALA A 202 10.35 -7.73 7.75
N ALA A 203 11.57 -8.00 7.29
CA ALA A 203 12.06 -7.46 6.01
C ALA A 203 11.30 -8.04 4.81
N ARG A 204 11.08 -9.36 4.81
CA ARG A 204 10.28 -10.04 3.78
C ARG A 204 8.82 -9.61 3.83
N PHE A 205 8.26 -9.49 5.04
CA PHE A 205 6.89 -9.02 5.23
C PHE A 205 6.68 -7.61 4.66
N LEU A 206 7.54 -6.65 5.02
CA LEU A 206 7.43 -5.28 4.52
C LEU A 206 7.60 -5.22 2.99
N ALA A 207 8.53 -6.00 2.42
CA ALA A 207 8.71 -6.08 0.98
C ALA A 207 7.49 -6.66 0.23
N ALA A 208 6.77 -7.61 0.85
CA ALA A 208 5.55 -8.19 0.28
C ALA A 208 4.37 -7.20 0.28
N VAL A 209 4.33 -6.28 1.24
CA VAL A 209 3.19 -5.36 1.45
C VAL A 209 3.38 -4.02 0.74
N MET A 210 4.59 -3.47 0.74
CA MET A 210 4.88 -2.19 0.09
C MET A 210 4.64 -2.26 -1.42
N GLY A 211 4.03 -1.22 -2.00
CA GLY A 211 3.78 -1.15 -3.45
C GLY A 211 2.57 -1.94 -3.98
N HIS A 212 1.86 -2.69 -3.13
CA HIS A 212 0.77 -3.57 -3.54
C HIS A 212 -0.60 -3.10 -3.01
N ASP A 213 -1.67 -3.52 -3.70
CA ASP A 213 -3.04 -3.43 -3.18
C ASP A 213 -3.27 -4.51 -2.10
N ILE A 214 -3.82 -4.08 -0.96
CA ILE A 214 -4.05 -4.90 0.23
C ILE A 214 -5.50 -4.84 0.74
N ASP A 215 -6.40 -4.15 0.05
CA ASP A 215 -7.75 -3.85 0.56
C ASP A 215 -8.58 -5.13 0.81
N ASP A 216 -8.29 -6.18 0.04
CA ASP A 216 -8.91 -7.49 0.15
C ASP A 216 -8.32 -8.36 1.27
N VAL A 217 -7.19 -7.96 1.87
CA VAL A 217 -6.41 -8.82 2.77
C VAL A 217 -5.93 -8.11 4.05
N LEU A 218 -6.70 -7.14 4.54
CA LEU A 218 -6.32 -6.32 5.70
C LEU A 218 -6.17 -7.10 7.02
N GLN A 219 -7.02 -8.10 7.29
CA GLN A 219 -6.88 -8.98 8.46
C GLN A 219 -5.63 -9.87 8.34
N GLN A 220 -5.35 -10.38 7.14
CA GLN A 220 -4.16 -11.19 6.86
C GLN A 220 -2.86 -10.38 7.00
N VAL A 221 -2.82 -9.17 6.42
CA VAL A 221 -1.67 -8.26 6.54
C VAL A 221 -1.51 -7.80 7.99
N GLY A 222 -2.60 -7.48 8.69
CA GLY A 222 -2.59 -7.04 10.07
C GLY A 222 -1.94 -8.03 11.04
N ALA A 223 -2.04 -9.33 10.79
CA ALA A 223 -1.40 -10.37 11.60
C ALA A 223 0.14 -10.25 11.66
N GLY A 224 0.77 -9.71 10.60
CA GLY A 224 2.24 -9.54 10.55
C GLY A 224 2.75 -8.24 11.16
N ILE A 225 1.87 -7.26 11.43
CA ILE A 225 2.28 -5.92 11.85
C ILE A 225 2.93 -5.88 13.23
N PRO A 226 2.45 -6.58 14.27
CA PRO A 226 3.12 -6.61 15.57
C PRO A 226 4.58 -7.06 15.48
N MET A 227 4.83 -8.14 14.72
CA MET A 227 6.17 -8.66 14.44
C MET A 227 7.04 -7.63 13.69
N ALA A 228 6.47 -6.96 12.68
CA ALA A 228 7.18 -5.92 11.94
C ALA A 228 7.54 -4.71 12.82
N LEU A 229 6.62 -4.28 13.70
CA LEU A 229 6.85 -3.18 14.65
C LEU A 229 7.91 -3.53 15.70
N GLU A 230 7.97 -4.78 16.15
CA GLU A 230 9.00 -5.23 17.10
C GLU A 230 10.41 -5.21 16.48
N GLN A 231 10.54 -5.71 15.25
CA GLN A 231 11.85 -5.88 14.60
C GLN A 231 12.33 -4.64 13.83
N ARG A 232 11.40 -3.88 13.23
CA ARG A 232 11.66 -2.77 12.29
C ARG A 232 10.66 -1.62 12.46
N ARG A 233 10.44 -1.17 13.70
CA ARG A 233 9.47 -0.12 14.06
C ARG A 233 9.40 1.05 13.06
N GLY A 234 10.54 1.69 12.76
CA GLY A 234 10.56 2.86 11.89
C GLY A 234 10.09 2.61 10.45
N GLU A 235 10.28 1.39 9.92
CA GLU A 235 9.78 1.01 8.59
C GLU A 235 8.32 0.51 8.66
N ALA A 236 7.91 -0.06 9.78
CA ALA A 236 6.60 -0.68 9.95
C ALA A 236 5.49 0.28 10.44
N GLU A 237 5.83 1.38 11.12
CA GLU A 237 4.86 2.37 11.61
C GLU A 237 3.98 2.97 10.50
N PRO A 238 4.52 3.40 9.34
CA PRO A 238 3.73 3.83 8.19
C PRO A 238 2.72 2.77 7.71
N VAL A 239 3.18 1.51 7.61
CA VAL A 239 2.35 0.38 7.16
C VAL A 239 1.22 0.11 8.15
N ALA A 240 1.54 0.12 9.45
CA ALA A 240 0.58 -0.04 10.53
C ALA A 240 -0.52 1.02 10.48
N LEU A 241 -0.15 2.29 10.33
CA LEU A 241 -1.09 3.40 10.25
C LEU A 241 -2.04 3.27 9.05
N SER A 242 -1.52 2.93 7.86
CA SER A 242 -2.38 2.69 6.69
C SER A 242 -3.38 1.56 6.94
N VAL A 243 -2.91 0.43 7.47
CA VAL A 243 -3.77 -0.74 7.74
C VAL A 243 -4.84 -0.40 8.79
N ILE A 244 -4.49 0.30 9.86
CA ILE A 244 -5.44 0.79 10.87
C ILE A 244 -6.51 1.68 10.23
N ASN A 245 -6.10 2.64 9.39
CA ASN A 245 -7.04 3.55 8.75
C ASN A 245 -7.98 2.83 7.78
N ARG A 246 -7.45 1.85 7.01
CA ARG A 246 -8.24 1.03 6.09
C ARG A 246 -9.23 0.11 6.82
N LEU A 247 -8.80 -0.55 7.89
CA LEU A 247 -9.67 -1.36 8.75
C LEU A 247 -10.78 -0.50 9.35
N THR A 248 -10.43 0.66 9.90
CA THR A 248 -11.38 1.61 10.50
C THR A 248 -12.41 2.10 9.47
N TRP A 249 -11.97 2.37 8.24
CA TRP A 249 -12.84 2.81 7.16
C TRP A 249 -13.73 1.68 6.62
N ARG A 250 -13.17 0.48 6.43
CA ARG A 250 -13.90 -0.70 5.94
C ARG A 250 -14.98 -1.15 6.90
N GLY A 251 -14.68 -1.15 8.21
CA GLY A 251 -15.64 -1.42 9.28
C GLY A 251 -16.31 -2.79 9.21
N GLY A 252 -15.63 -3.81 8.68
CA GLY A 252 -16.09 -5.19 8.66
C GLY A 252 -15.98 -5.88 10.03
N ALA A 253 -16.51 -7.09 10.13
CA ALA A 253 -16.39 -7.93 11.32
C ALA A 253 -14.91 -8.06 11.73
N GLY A 254 -14.61 -7.82 13.00
CA GLY A 254 -13.25 -7.88 13.55
C GLY A 254 -12.30 -6.74 13.15
N ASP A 255 -12.69 -5.82 12.25
CA ASP A 255 -11.80 -4.75 11.79
C ASP A 255 -11.48 -3.75 12.88
N GLN A 256 -12.51 -3.30 13.61
CA GLN A 256 -12.32 -2.37 14.72
C GLN A 256 -11.46 -3.00 15.83
N LEU A 257 -11.67 -4.29 16.13
CA LEU A 257 -10.87 -5.02 17.12
C LEU A 257 -9.40 -5.08 16.72
N LEU A 258 -9.11 -5.44 15.46
CA LEU A 258 -7.74 -5.46 14.96
C LEU A 258 -7.12 -4.07 14.93
N ALA A 259 -7.86 -3.04 14.50
CA ALA A 259 -7.37 -1.67 14.48
C ALA A 259 -7.00 -1.17 15.89
N GLU A 260 -7.82 -1.50 16.91
CA GLU A 260 -7.54 -1.20 18.31
C GLU A 260 -6.28 -1.91 18.82
N ASP A 261 -6.14 -3.21 18.51
CA ASP A 261 -4.97 -4.00 18.89
C ASP A 261 -3.68 -3.43 18.26
N LEU A 262 -3.72 -3.09 16.97
CA LEU A 262 -2.60 -2.48 16.25
C LEU A 262 -2.25 -1.08 16.79
N LEU A 263 -3.25 -0.27 17.16
CA LEU A 263 -3.03 1.01 17.84
C LEU A 263 -2.36 0.83 19.21
N ALA A 264 -2.74 -0.20 19.97
CA ALA A 264 -2.07 -0.56 21.22
C ALA A 264 -0.60 -0.92 20.98
N CYS A 265 -0.31 -1.75 19.95
CA CYS A 265 1.06 -2.08 19.54
C CYS A 265 1.88 -0.83 19.18
N LEU A 266 1.32 0.09 18.39
CA LEU A 266 1.97 1.36 18.05
C LEU A 266 2.33 2.18 19.29
N ARG A 267 1.40 2.26 20.25
CA ARG A 267 1.57 2.99 21.52
C ARG A 267 2.46 2.27 22.54
N GLY A 268 2.85 1.01 22.28
CA GLY A 268 3.60 0.19 23.23
C GLY A 268 2.80 -0.15 24.49
N VAL A 269 1.47 -0.20 24.38
CA VAL A 269 0.57 -0.54 25.48
C VAL A 269 0.06 -1.96 25.25
N PRO A 270 0.07 -2.86 26.25
CA PRO A 270 -0.45 -4.20 26.09
C PRO A 270 -1.95 -4.17 25.74
N PRO A 271 -2.42 -5.06 24.84
CA PRO A 271 -3.84 -5.16 24.53
C PRO A 271 -4.64 -5.55 25.78
N THR A 272 -5.88 -5.09 25.87
CA THR A 272 -6.79 -5.40 26.97
C THR A 272 -7.52 -6.72 26.71
N GLY A 273 -7.40 -7.68 27.61
CA GLY A 273 -8.11 -8.97 27.55
C GLY A 273 -7.17 -10.17 27.69
N ARG A 274 -7.73 -11.38 27.69
CA ARG A 274 -6.95 -12.62 27.67
C ARG A 274 -6.46 -12.88 26.25
N ALA A 275 -5.15 -12.73 26.02
CA ALA A 275 -4.54 -13.05 24.74
C ALA A 275 -4.30 -14.57 24.62
N VAL A 276 -4.72 -15.16 23.50
CA VAL A 276 -4.50 -16.58 23.18
C VAL A 276 -3.94 -16.66 21.75
N PRO A 277 -2.85 -17.42 21.50
CA PRO A 277 -2.21 -17.50 20.18
C PRO A 277 -3.01 -18.41 19.23
N VAL A 278 -4.19 -17.95 18.83
CA VAL A 278 -5.12 -18.71 17.99
C VAL A 278 -4.77 -18.53 16.52
N ASP A 279 -4.68 -19.64 15.78
CA ASP A 279 -4.64 -19.63 14.33
C ASP A 279 -6.05 -19.35 13.77
N LEU A 280 -6.26 -18.12 13.28
CA LEU A 280 -7.55 -17.68 12.75
C LEU A 280 -7.97 -18.41 11.46
N ASP A 281 -7.02 -18.92 10.67
CA ASP A 281 -7.34 -19.72 9.47
C ASP A 281 -7.98 -21.05 9.90
N MET A 282 -7.33 -21.73 10.84
CA MET A 282 -7.84 -22.96 11.44
C MET A 282 -9.16 -22.76 12.19
N LEU A 283 -9.29 -21.67 12.96
CA LEU A 283 -10.54 -21.33 13.64
C LEU A 283 -11.67 -21.10 12.63
N SER A 284 -11.41 -20.32 11.58
CA SER A 284 -12.42 -20.02 10.57
C SER A 284 -12.90 -21.26 9.83
N ALA A 285 -12.01 -22.21 9.56
CA ALA A 285 -12.33 -23.47 8.90
C ALA A 285 -13.31 -24.34 9.72
N VAL A 286 -13.19 -24.33 11.05
CA VAL A 286 -14.13 -25.01 11.96
C VAL A 286 -15.43 -24.22 12.12
N LEU A 287 -15.34 -22.90 12.26
CA LEU A 287 -16.47 -21.99 12.50
C LEU A 287 -17.43 -21.91 11.29
N GLU A 288 -16.89 -21.94 10.07
CA GLU A 288 -17.62 -21.66 8.82
C GLU A 288 -17.52 -22.79 7.76
N GLY A 289 -16.98 -23.96 8.11
CA GLY A 289 -16.83 -25.10 7.20
C GLY A 289 -18.17 -25.72 6.72
N ASP A 290 -18.11 -26.71 5.82
CA ASP A 290 -19.29 -27.41 5.28
C ASP A 290 -20.05 -28.20 6.37
N PRO A 291 -21.32 -27.86 6.70
CA PRO A 291 -22.09 -28.51 7.76
C PRO A 291 -22.29 -30.02 7.59
N GLY A 292 -22.10 -30.55 6.38
CA GLY A 292 -22.15 -32.00 6.12
C GLY A 292 -20.91 -32.76 6.57
N LEU A 293 -19.82 -32.06 6.89
CA LEU A 293 -18.51 -32.64 7.23
C LEU A 293 -18.22 -32.64 8.75
N SER A 294 -18.69 -31.65 9.51
CA SER A 294 -18.54 -31.63 10.97
C SER A 294 -19.56 -30.70 11.62
N SER A 295 -19.78 -30.84 12.92
CA SER A 295 -20.76 -30.07 13.72
C SER A 295 -20.19 -28.86 14.44
N GLY A 296 -18.87 -28.67 14.43
CA GLY A 296 -18.19 -27.64 15.23
C GLY A 296 -16.84 -28.14 15.75
N GLY A 297 -16.38 -27.60 16.87
CA GLY A 297 -15.11 -27.98 17.46
C GLY A 297 -14.82 -27.35 18.82
N TYR A 298 -13.54 -27.35 19.19
CA TYR A 298 -13.05 -26.82 20.45
C TYR A 298 -11.75 -26.02 20.25
N LEU A 299 -11.61 -24.94 21.00
CA LEU A 299 -10.37 -24.19 21.13
C LEU A 299 -9.77 -24.46 22.52
N ASP A 300 -8.51 -24.87 22.54
CA ASP A 300 -7.71 -24.95 23.77
C ASP A 300 -7.22 -23.55 24.18
N LEU A 301 -7.76 -23.01 25.27
CA LEU A 301 -7.44 -21.67 25.75
C LEU A 301 -6.04 -21.53 26.37
N CYS A 302 -5.32 -22.64 26.54
CA CYS A 302 -3.93 -22.65 27.02
C CYS A 302 -2.93 -22.65 25.87
N THR A 303 -3.21 -23.38 24.80
CA THR A 303 -2.28 -23.56 23.66
C THR A 303 -2.67 -22.76 22.42
N GLY A 304 -3.93 -22.34 22.30
CA GLY A 304 -4.48 -21.74 21.09
C GLY A 304 -4.84 -22.75 19.99
N GLN A 305 -4.70 -24.05 20.24
CA GLN A 305 -4.98 -25.09 19.24
C GLN A 305 -6.48 -25.27 19.02
N VAL A 306 -6.86 -25.36 17.75
CA VAL A 306 -8.25 -25.60 17.31
C VAL A 306 -8.39 -27.07 16.90
N TYR A 307 -9.42 -27.71 17.44
CA TYR A 307 -9.78 -29.10 17.19
C TYR A 307 -11.18 -29.19 16.59
N ASP A 308 -11.34 -30.02 15.57
CA ASP A 308 -12.67 -30.41 15.06
C ASP A 308 -13.34 -31.39 16.04
N ASP A 309 -14.68 -31.42 16.08
CA ASP A 309 -15.45 -32.38 16.89
C ASP A 309 -14.99 -33.82 16.73
N ALA A 310 -14.61 -34.22 15.53
CA ALA A 310 -14.10 -35.55 15.24
C ALA A 310 -12.87 -35.93 16.08
N ALA A 311 -12.08 -34.95 16.55
CA ALA A 311 -10.89 -35.17 17.38
C ALA A 311 -11.22 -35.51 18.84
N THR A 312 -12.47 -35.29 19.27
CA THR A 312 -12.93 -35.64 20.63
C THR A 312 -13.57 -37.02 20.71
N ASP A 313 -13.86 -37.66 19.56
CA ASP A 313 -14.50 -38.98 19.51
C ASP A 313 -13.44 -40.10 19.47
N PRO A 314 -13.29 -40.91 20.54
CA PRO A 314 -12.36 -42.04 20.58
C PRO A 314 -12.60 -43.08 19.48
N MET A 315 -13.82 -43.16 18.94
CA MET A 315 -14.13 -44.07 17.84
C MET A 315 -13.57 -43.59 16.49
N ILE A 316 -13.30 -42.29 16.35
CA ILE A 316 -12.78 -41.69 15.13
C ILE A 316 -11.25 -41.63 15.18
N VAL A 317 -10.67 -41.13 16.28
CA VAL A 317 -9.22 -40.91 16.39
C VAL A 317 -8.48 -41.94 17.24
N GLY A 318 -9.20 -42.82 17.95
CA GLY A 318 -8.65 -43.79 18.90
C GLY A 318 -8.57 -43.25 20.33
N GLU A 319 -8.68 -44.13 21.33
CA GLU A 319 -8.70 -43.77 22.76
C GLU A 319 -7.48 -42.95 23.20
N ASP A 320 -6.28 -43.30 22.72
CA ASP A 320 -5.03 -42.62 23.11
C ASP A 320 -4.84 -41.23 22.46
N ALA A 321 -5.60 -40.92 21.40
CA ALA A 321 -5.47 -39.68 20.64
C ALA A 321 -6.70 -38.75 20.76
N ALA A 322 -7.79 -39.24 21.37
CA ALA A 322 -8.97 -38.45 21.62
C ALA A 322 -8.67 -37.33 22.62
N VAL A 323 -9.10 -36.12 22.28
CA VAL A 323 -8.97 -34.96 23.15
C VAL A 323 -10.08 -35.04 24.21
N ASP A 324 -9.69 -35.23 25.46
CA ASP A 324 -10.61 -35.18 26.60
C ASP A 324 -10.91 -33.73 26.97
N THR A 325 -12.11 -33.27 26.60
CA THR A 325 -12.61 -31.93 26.92
C THR A 325 -13.41 -31.89 28.23
N GLU A 326 -13.72 -33.04 28.83
CA GLU A 326 -14.52 -33.16 30.07
C GLU A 326 -13.65 -33.09 31.33
N GLU A 327 -12.36 -33.48 31.25
CA GLU A 327 -11.44 -33.46 32.39
C GLU A 327 -11.23 -32.05 32.98
N ASP A 328 -11.11 -31.03 32.12
CA ASP A 328 -10.95 -29.62 32.50
C ASP A 328 -11.81 -28.69 31.62
N PRO A 329 -13.11 -28.54 31.93
CA PRO A 329 -14.03 -27.80 31.07
C PRO A 329 -13.70 -26.30 30.93
N GLU A 330 -13.01 -25.69 31.90
CA GLU A 330 -12.66 -24.27 31.86
C GLU A 330 -11.51 -23.98 30.89
N ARG A 331 -10.75 -25.01 30.48
CA ARG A 331 -9.68 -24.90 29.48
C ARG A 331 -10.22 -24.79 28.05
N TRP A 332 -11.42 -25.28 27.79
CA TRP A 332 -11.94 -25.45 26.44
C TRP A 332 -13.03 -24.43 26.12
N LEU A 333 -12.90 -23.73 25.00
CA LEU A 333 -13.98 -22.96 24.42
C LEU A 333 -14.68 -23.79 23.34
N ARG A 334 -15.99 -23.98 23.49
CA ARG A 334 -16.83 -24.61 22.47
C ARG A 334 -16.95 -23.70 21.24
N ILE A 335 -16.72 -24.26 20.06
CA ILE A 335 -16.95 -23.60 18.78
C ILE A 335 -18.19 -24.22 18.14
N ASP A 336 -19.28 -23.46 18.13
CA ASP A 336 -20.47 -23.80 17.37
C ASP A 336 -20.41 -23.12 16.00
N ARG A 337 -20.88 -23.82 14.96
CA ARG A 337 -20.84 -23.26 13.60
C ARG A 337 -21.79 -22.09 13.42
N ILE A 338 -21.32 -21.09 12.68
CA ILE A 338 -22.11 -19.90 12.33
C ILE A 338 -22.99 -20.20 11.11
N ASP A 339 -24.12 -19.48 11.00
CA ASP A 339 -25.08 -19.62 9.91
C ASP A 339 -24.41 -19.36 8.55
N ALA A 340 -24.70 -20.19 7.55
CA ALA A 340 -24.13 -20.11 6.20
C ALA A 340 -24.41 -18.78 5.46
N ARG A 341 -25.25 -17.91 6.04
CA ARG A 341 -25.61 -16.59 5.51
C ARG A 341 -24.41 -15.67 5.28
N ASP A 342 -23.35 -15.77 6.07
CA ASP A 342 -22.18 -14.90 5.92
C ASP A 342 -21.35 -15.26 4.68
N GLY A 343 -21.22 -16.56 4.37
CA GLY A 343 -20.62 -16.99 3.09
C GLY A 343 -21.43 -16.51 1.87
N TRP A 344 -22.76 -16.42 1.97
CA TRP A 344 -23.59 -15.82 0.92
C TRP A 344 -23.39 -14.31 0.78
N ARG A 345 -23.26 -13.59 1.91
CA ARG A 345 -22.95 -12.15 1.91
C ARG A 345 -21.60 -11.87 1.28
N ASP A 346 -20.62 -12.75 1.49
CA ASP A 346 -19.31 -12.63 0.87
C ASP A 346 -19.37 -12.84 -0.64
N MET A 347 -20.09 -13.87 -1.12
CA MET A 347 -20.29 -14.06 -2.56
C MET A 347 -21.02 -12.88 -3.21
N ALA A 348 -22.03 -12.32 -2.54
CA ALA A 348 -22.76 -11.14 -3.03
C ALA A 348 -21.86 -9.90 -3.12
N ALA A 349 -21.10 -9.60 -2.07
CA ALA A 349 -20.15 -8.48 -2.06
C ALA A 349 -19.06 -8.64 -3.13
N PHE A 350 -18.56 -9.87 -3.33
CA PHE A 350 -17.58 -10.17 -4.37
C PHE A 350 -18.16 -10.07 -5.79
N ALA A 351 -19.44 -10.38 -5.98
CA ALA A 351 -20.11 -10.18 -7.26
C ALA A 351 -20.28 -8.68 -7.56
N GLU A 352 -20.78 -7.90 -6.59
CA GLU A 352 -21.11 -6.48 -6.74
C GLU A 352 -19.91 -5.63 -7.18
N ARG A 353 -18.71 -5.94 -6.66
CA ARG A 353 -17.48 -5.18 -6.91
C ARG A 353 -16.88 -5.37 -8.31
N GLN A 354 -17.36 -6.33 -9.10
CA GLN A 354 -16.79 -6.58 -10.43
C GLN A 354 -17.06 -5.42 -11.38
N HIS A 355 -16.01 -4.89 -12.01
CA HIS A 355 -16.11 -3.77 -12.95
C HIS A 355 -16.77 -4.19 -14.28
N ASP A 356 -16.57 -5.43 -14.73
CA ASP A 356 -17.28 -5.97 -15.87
C ASP A 356 -18.73 -6.27 -15.48
N LYS A 357 -19.65 -5.49 -16.05
CA LYS A 357 -21.08 -5.59 -15.81
C LYS A 357 -21.64 -6.98 -16.17
N ALA A 358 -21.18 -7.60 -17.26
CA ALA A 358 -21.69 -8.90 -17.69
C ALA A 358 -21.23 -10.02 -16.75
N LEU A 359 -19.99 -9.94 -16.26
CA LEU A 359 -19.49 -10.84 -15.23
C LEU A 359 -20.25 -10.67 -13.92
N ARG A 360 -20.45 -9.42 -13.47
CA ARG A 360 -21.22 -9.11 -12.26
C ARG A 360 -22.61 -9.73 -12.29
N GLU A 361 -23.39 -9.48 -13.36
CA GLU A 361 -24.75 -10.02 -13.50
C GLU A 361 -24.77 -11.56 -13.49
N ARG A 362 -23.77 -12.22 -14.08
CA ARG A 362 -23.64 -13.69 -14.05
C ARG A 362 -23.37 -14.19 -12.63
N LEU A 363 -22.47 -13.55 -11.89
CA LEU A 363 -22.15 -13.91 -10.50
C LEU A 363 -23.36 -13.68 -9.58
N GLU A 364 -24.04 -12.54 -9.70
CA GLU A 364 -25.25 -12.20 -8.95
C GLU A 364 -26.37 -13.23 -9.17
N HIS A 365 -26.58 -13.66 -10.42
CA HIS A 365 -27.57 -14.71 -10.70
C HIS A 365 -27.12 -16.11 -10.22
N ALA A 366 -25.82 -16.40 -10.29
CA ALA A 366 -25.29 -17.69 -9.86
C ALA A 366 -25.52 -17.94 -8.37
N ILE A 367 -25.51 -16.89 -7.57
CA ILE A 367 -25.71 -16.94 -6.12
C ILE A 367 -27.19 -17.01 -5.73
N GLU A 368 -28.13 -17.36 -6.62
CA GLU A 368 -29.55 -17.50 -6.27
C GLU A 368 -29.96 -18.98 -6.06
N GLY A 369 -30.61 -19.29 -4.94
CA GLY A 369 -31.21 -20.62 -4.71
C GLY A 369 -30.22 -21.78 -4.47
N LYS A 370 -30.73 -23.02 -4.46
CA LYS A 370 -29.93 -24.21 -4.10
C LYS A 370 -28.75 -24.41 -5.07
N GLY A 371 -27.57 -24.72 -4.54
CA GLY A 371 -26.35 -24.96 -5.32
C GLY A 371 -25.58 -23.69 -5.71
N ALA A 372 -25.92 -22.53 -5.14
CA ALA A 372 -25.27 -21.24 -5.39
C ALA A 372 -23.74 -21.29 -5.27
N PHE A 373 -23.21 -21.82 -4.16
CA PHE A 373 -21.76 -21.92 -3.93
C PHE A 373 -21.01 -22.66 -5.05
N ALA A 374 -21.55 -23.78 -5.54
CA ALA A 374 -20.91 -24.54 -6.61
C ALA A 374 -20.86 -23.72 -7.91
N ARG A 375 -22.00 -23.16 -8.33
CA ARG A 375 -22.07 -22.35 -9.55
C ARG A 375 -21.22 -21.09 -9.49
N PHE A 376 -21.21 -20.41 -8.34
CA PHE A 376 -20.37 -19.24 -8.13
C PHE A 376 -18.89 -19.60 -8.28
N ARG A 377 -18.43 -20.68 -7.62
CA ARG A 377 -17.05 -21.17 -7.76
C ARG A 377 -16.71 -21.57 -9.20
N ASP A 378 -17.63 -22.20 -9.92
CA ASP A 378 -17.42 -22.57 -11.32
C ASP A 378 -17.18 -21.34 -12.19
N ILE A 379 -17.93 -20.25 -11.98
CA ILE A 379 -17.73 -18.98 -12.70
C ILE A 379 -16.40 -18.34 -12.28
N VAL A 380 -16.14 -18.22 -10.98
CA VAL A 380 -14.88 -17.65 -10.46
C VAL A 380 -13.67 -18.38 -11.03
N HIS A 381 -13.70 -19.72 -11.08
CA HIS A 381 -12.64 -20.52 -11.68
C HIS A 381 -12.56 -20.31 -13.19
N GLY A 382 -13.70 -20.27 -13.90
CA GLY A 382 -13.73 -20.05 -15.35
C GLY A 382 -13.19 -18.69 -15.78
N GLU A 383 -13.32 -17.67 -14.93
CA GLU A 383 -12.86 -16.30 -15.17
C GLU A 383 -11.47 -16.02 -14.55
N ASN A 384 -10.81 -17.05 -14.00
CA ASN A 384 -9.50 -16.97 -13.36
C ASN A 384 -9.43 -16.01 -12.15
N LEU A 385 -10.53 -15.89 -11.40
CA LEU A 385 -10.66 -15.02 -10.22
C LEU A 385 -10.50 -15.78 -8.89
N SER A 386 -10.08 -17.05 -8.95
CA SER A 386 -10.00 -17.93 -7.78
C SER A 386 -9.12 -17.35 -6.66
N GLU A 387 -7.93 -16.87 -7.01
CA GLU A 387 -7.00 -16.30 -6.03
C GLU A 387 -7.59 -15.07 -5.34
N GLU A 388 -8.28 -14.21 -6.10
CA GLU A 388 -8.94 -13.01 -5.59
C GLU A 388 -10.08 -13.34 -4.65
N TRP A 389 -10.89 -14.34 -5.03
CA TRP A 389 -11.98 -14.81 -4.20
C TRP A 389 -11.47 -15.38 -2.88
N TYR A 390 -10.44 -16.23 -2.91
CA TYR A 390 -9.89 -16.80 -1.68
C TYR A 390 -9.21 -15.75 -0.82
N ALA A 391 -8.45 -14.81 -1.41
CA ALA A 391 -7.90 -13.65 -0.70
C ALA A 391 -8.99 -12.89 0.07
N PHE A 392 -10.05 -12.49 -0.64
CA PHE A 392 -11.16 -11.72 -0.11
C PHE A 392 -11.98 -12.48 0.95
N SER A 393 -12.34 -13.73 0.66
CA SER A 393 -13.20 -14.52 1.54
C SER A 393 -12.48 -14.95 2.83
N THR A 394 -11.23 -15.39 2.73
CA THR A 394 -10.40 -15.73 3.90
C THR A 394 -10.20 -14.54 4.81
N ASP A 395 -9.95 -13.34 4.27
CA ASP A 395 -9.80 -12.13 5.10
C ASP A 395 -11.03 -11.83 5.95
N ARG A 396 -12.23 -11.95 5.36
CA ARG A 396 -13.49 -11.71 6.06
C ARG A 396 -13.80 -12.79 7.09
N GLN A 397 -13.46 -14.04 6.79
CA GLN A 397 -13.54 -15.17 7.71
C GLN A 397 -12.62 -14.98 8.94
N MET A 398 -11.39 -14.49 8.73
CA MET A 398 -10.49 -14.14 9.83
C MET A 398 -11.07 -13.00 10.68
N GLY A 399 -11.67 -11.99 10.05
CA GLY A 399 -12.35 -10.90 10.74
C GLY A 399 -13.50 -11.39 11.64
N ARG A 400 -14.38 -12.25 11.12
CA ARG A 400 -15.45 -12.87 11.91
C ARG A 400 -14.93 -13.77 13.02
N SER A 401 -13.87 -14.53 12.77
CA SER A 401 -13.22 -15.36 13.79
C SER A 401 -12.65 -14.53 14.93
N ARG A 402 -12.09 -13.35 14.63
CA ARG A 402 -11.64 -12.38 15.65
C ARG A 402 -12.80 -11.81 16.47
N GLU A 403 -13.91 -11.48 15.81
CA GLU A 403 -15.12 -11.02 16.49
C GLU A 403 -15.70 -12.11 17.42
N PHE A 404 -15.77 -13.36 16.95
CA PHE A 404 -16.19 -14.51 17.75
C PHE A 404 -15.33 -14.68 19.01
N LEU A 405 -14.00 -14.56 18.90
CA LEU A 405 -13.12 -14.63 20.07
C LEU A 405 -13.40 -13.49 21.06
N ALA A 406 -13.58 -12.27 20.55
CA ALA A 406 -13.86 -11.11 21.38
C ALA A 406 -15.20 -11.20 22.12
N ASP A 407 -16.23 -11.76 21.49
CA ASP A 407 -17.52 -12.07 22.12
C ASP A 407 -17.40 -13.07 23.28
N ASN A 408 -16.30 -13.82 23.32
CA ASN A 408 -15.92 -14.75 24.39
C ASN A 408 -14.78 -14.20 25.28
N ASP A 409 -14.59 -12.87 25.32
CA ASP A 409 -13.57 -12.16 26.11
C ASP A 409 -12.10 -12.58 25.82
N ILE A 410 -11.85 -13.10 24.61
CA ILE A 410 -10.53 -13.55 24.15
C ILE A 410 -10.02 -12.60 23.06
N ARG A 411 -8.74 -12.24 23.14
CA ARG A 411 -8.01 -11.51 22.10
C ARG A 411 -7.04 -12.46 21.40
N VAL A 412 -6.83 -12.22 20.10
CA VAL A 412 -5.80 -12.94 19.33
C VAL A 412 -4.44 -12.46 19.80
N GLY A 413 -3.60 -13.39 20.25
CA GLY A 413 -2.28 -13.16 20.83
C GLY A 413 -1.11 -13.24 19.87
#